data_AF-A0A359H4H4-F1
#
_entry.id   AF-A0A359H4H4-F1
#
_cell.length_a   1.000
_cell.length_b   1.000
_cell.length_c   1.000
_cell.angle_alpha   90.00
_cell.angle_beta   90.00
_cell.angle_gamma   90.00
#
_symmetry.space_group_name_H-M   'P 1'
#
loop_
_entity.id
_entity.type
_entity.pdbx_description
1 polymer ?
#
loop_
_entity_poly.entity_id
_entity_poly.type
_entity_poly.pdbx_seq_one_letter_code
_entity_poly.pdbx_strand_id
1 'polypeptide(L)'
;MEHVVVGSSGDLSNKQITPAIINNRLAGNGLYSLIDGLKGENIGSESIGRTANKIEDYRKRISLPAGADLFIDSGGYSFIKGLLAESNLDFAISLYQSFLQLKSETYDFIFSLDIPYSTKFQEFNTIKKVYKYNRISIEQSIRVLKADPKLVEKFFFIYHFKTDSHYKIWQDLGGELSIGNYIKYRAIGGMVSLKEMAGINIAPFIATTFQCLFDYQNSPFNGEDFRIHFLGISVAYDRFIIAFLERLIQRYLGPSVPVLLTYDTIKFKRAAMYRQDYICEFDGGTLHAHDPLNIPDSYYRHIYQGNEEIIYLTKQDLIRKASGKKHQNQENMAPLTISSELAIDQFFEHVIGANEMVEGMIGSRNLIHSKNIFKRKLPEVFGEYNDIFSRQTIKSMIESLTHVYKFHLWYRDLHDAKTLDQMSLEFINKDINFPFRLS
;
A
#
# COMPACT_ATOMS: atom_id res chain seq x y z
N MET A 1 6.48 10.09 -9.75
CA MET A 1 7.17 9.42 -8.62
C MET A 1 6.60 7.99 -8.54
N GLU A 2 7.42 6.98 -8.24
CA GLU A 2 7.05 5.55 -8.35
C GLU A 2 6.42 5.05 -7.03
N HIS A 3 5.18 5.45 -6.77
CA HIS A 3 4.49 5.15 -5.50
C HIS A 3 3.86 3.77 -5.42
N VAL A 4 3.85 3.01 -6.51
CA VAL A 4 3.01 1.81 -6.64
C VAL A 4 3.86 0.56 -6.60
N VAL A 5 3.41 -0.43 -5.82
CA VAL A 5 3.96 -1.78 -5.85
C VAL A 5 2.95 -2.74 -6.48
N VAL A 6 3.35 -3.42 -7.55
CA VAL A 6 2.46 -4.32 -8.31
C VAL A 6 2.78 -5.78 -7.99
N GLY A 7 1.76 -6.52 -7.57
CA GLY A 7 1.87 -7.94 -7.26
C GLY A 7 2.04 -8.85 -8.47
N SER A 8 2.89 -9.86 -8.33
CA SER A 8 2.99 -11.00 -9.25
C SER A 8 2.25 -12.23 -8.71
N SER A 9 1.83 -13.11 -9.62
CA SER A 9 1.22 -14.41 -9.30
C SER A 9 2.07 -15.55 -9.85
N GLY A 10 2.86 -16.19 -8.99
CA GLY A 10 3.47 -17.52 -9.23
C GLY A 10 4.35 -17.67 -10.47
N ASP A 11 4.59 -18.92 -10.88
CA ASP A 11 5.47 -19.29 -12.01
C ASP A 11 4.98 -18.68 -13.32
N LEU A 12 5.67 -17.65 -13.79
CA LEU A 12 5.35 -16.97 -15.03
C LEU A 12 5.86 -17.77 -16.22
N SER A 13 4.95 -18.09 -17.15
CA SER A 13 5.34 -18.65 -18.44
C SER A 13 6.17 -17.63 -19.23
N ASN A 14 6.99 -18.09 -20.19
CA ASN A 14 7.82 -17.19 -21.02
C ASN A 14 7.01 -16.07 -21.71
N LYS A 15 5.73 -16.33 -22.04
CA LYS A 15 4.83 -15.34 -22.67
C LYS A 15 4.35 -14.25 -21.70
N GLN A 16 4.54 -14.42 -20.40
CA GLN A 16 4.10 -13.47 -19.36
C GLN A 16 5.25 -12.64 -18.80
N ILE A 17 6.50 -12.98 -19.13
CA ILE A 17 7.69 -12.28 -18.62
C ILE A 17 7.76 -10.85 -19.14
N THR A 18 7.59 -10.64 -20.44
CA THR A 18 7.71 -9.31 -21.03
C THR A 18 6.65 -8.34 -20.48
N PRO A 19 5.35 -8.70 -20.42
CA PRO A 19 4.37 -7.84 -19.74
C PRO A 19 4.69 -7.62 -18.26
N ALA A 20 5.19 -8.62 -17.53
CA ALA A 20 5.59 -8.46 -16.13
C ALA A 20 6.76 -7.49 -15.97
N ILE A 21 7.79 -7.54 -16.83
CA ILE A 21 8.90 -6.58 -16.84
C ILE A 21 8.36 -5.16 -17.05
N ILE A 22 7.47 -4.98 -18.03
CA ILE A 22 6.87 -3.66 -18.31
C ILE A 22 6.08 -3.16 -17.08
N ASN A 23 5.27 -4.02 -16.45
CA ASN A 23 4.51 -3.65 -15.25
C ASN A 23 5.41 -3.17 -14.11
N ASN A 24 6.47 -3.92 -13.81
CA ASN A 24 7.40 -3.58 -12.73
C ASN A 24 8.16 -2.29 -13.06
N ARG A 25 8.51 -2.08 -14.34
CA ARG A 25 9.17 -0.85 -14.77
C ARG A 25 8.26 0.37 -14.64
N LEU A 26 7.00 0.26 -15.08
CA LEU A 26 6.04 1.36 -14.95
C LEU A 26 5.81 1.72 -13.49
N ALA A 27 5.69 0.71 -12.62
CA ALA A 27 5.42 0.91 -11.20
C ALA A 27 6.66 1.32 -10.40
N GLY A 28 7.86 1.01 -10.88
CA GLY A 28 9.11 1.11 -10.13
C GLY A 28 9.34 -0.01 -9.12
N ASN A 29 8.28 -0.75 -8.76
CA ASN A 29 8.33 -1.73 -7.68
C ASN A 29 7.50 -2.99 -8.00
N GLY A 30 8.03 -4.14 -7.58
CA GLY A 30 7.35 -5.43 -7.62
C GLY A 30 7.03 -5.97 -6.23
N LEU A 31 5.93 -6.72 -6.11
CA LEU A 31 5.56 -7.44 -4.88
C LEU A 31 5.50 -8.95 -5.13
N TYR A 32 6.14 -9.72 -4.26
CA TYR A 32 6.03 -11.18 -4.22
C TYR A 32 5.67 -11.64 -2.80
N SER A 33 4.81 -12.64 -2.67
CA SER A 33 4.33 -13.10 -1.35
C SER A 33 4.96 -14.43 -0.94
N LEU A 34 5.30 -14.56 0.35
CA LEU A 34 5.75 -15.82 0.96
C LEU A 34 4.61 -16.81 1.19
N ILE A 35 3.37 -16.43 0.90
CA ILE A 35 2.17 -17.22 1.15
C ILE A 35 2.25 -18.67 0.63
N ASP A 36 2.89 -18.88 -0.53
CA ASP A 36 3.04 -20.20 -1.14
C ASP A 36 3.95 -21.13 -0.33
N GLY A 37 4.94 -20.57 0.38
CA GLY A 37 5.83 -21.32 1.27
C GLY A 37 5.20 -21.63 2.62
N LEU A 38 4.19 -20.85 3.02
CA LEU A 38 3.57 -20.87 4.35
C LEU A 38 2.16 -21.48 4.38
N LYS A 39 1.57 -21.85 3.24
CA LYS A 39 0.22 -22.42 3.18
C LYS A 39 0.22 -23.96 3.15
N GLY A 40 -0.88 -24.55 3.62
CA GLY A 40 -1.17 -25.99 3.49
C GLY A 40 -0.72 -26.84 4.67
N GLU A 41 -1.03 -28.15 4.59
CA GLU A 41 -0.80 -29.12 5.67
C GLU A 41 0.66 -29.56 5.79
N ASN A 42 1.42 -29.52 4.68
CA ASN A 42 2.83 -29.93 4.61
C ASN A 42 3.79 -28.71 4.61
N ILE A 43 3.49 -27.70 5.42
CA ILE A 43 4.41 -26.56 5.62
C ILE A 43 5.76 -27.08 6.16
N GLY A 44 6.87 -26.59 5.60
CA GLY A 44 8.21 -27.10 5.90
C GLY A 44 9.35 -26.26 5.35
N SER A 45 10.58 -26.64 5.70
CA SER A 45 11.80 -26.05 5.12
C SER A 45 11.84 -26.21 3.59
N GLU A 46 11.30 -27.32 3.07
CA GLU A 46 11.21 -27.56 1.63
C GLU A 46 10.23 -26.60 0.94
N SER A 47 9.05 -26.34 1.54
CA SER A 47 8.06 -25.44 0.96
C SER A 47 8.57 -24.01 0.91
N ILE A 48 9.18 -23.51 1.99
CA ILE A 48 9.78 -22.17 2.01
C ILE A 48 11.00 -22.09 1.07
N GLY A 49 11.81 -23.15 0.97
CA GLY A 49 12.94 -23.22 0.05
C GLY A 49 12.52 -23.12 -1.42
N ARG A 50 11.45 -23.82 -1.81
CA ARG A 50 10.87 -23.70 -3.16
C ARG A 50 10.37 -22.28 -3.44
N THR A 51 9.67 -21.67 -2.49
CA THR A 51 9.19 -20.29 -2.63
C THR A 51 10.35 -19.30 -2.73
N ALA A 52 11.42 -19.49 -1.95
CA ALA A 52 12.62 -18.66 -2.03
C ALA A 52 13.29 -18.73 -3.42
N ASN A 53 13.38 -19.92 -4.01
CA ASN A 53 13.92 -20.08 -5.36
C ASN A 53 13.05 -19.36 -6.40
N LYS A 54 11.72 -19.42 -6.26
CA LYS A 54 10.81 -18.67 -7.15
C LYS A 54 10.97 -17.15 -7.02
N ILE A 55 11.16 -16.65 -5.80
CA ILE A 55 11.43 -15.24 -5.54
C ILE A 55 12.75 -14.82 -6.21
N GLU A 56 13.79 -15.63 -6.06
CA GLU A 56 15.09 -15.38 -6.69
C GLU A 56 14.99 -15.37 -8.23
N ASP A 57 14.26 -16.32 -8.81
CA ASP A 57 13.98 -16.37 -10.24
C ASP A 57 13.17 -15.16 -10.71
N TYR A 58 12.15 -14.74 -9.95
CA TYR A 58 11.38 -13.54 -10.23
C TYR A 58 12.28 -12.30 -10.23
N ARG A 59 13.12 -12.14 -9.21
CA ARG A 59 14.07 -11.03 -9.11
C ARG A 59 14.99 -10.97 -10.34
N LYS A 60 15.59 -12.10 -10.71
CA LYS A 60 16.54 -12.19 -11.84
C LYS A 60 15.89 -11.92 -13.20
N ARG A 61 14.67 -12.43 -13.40
CA ARG A 61 14.02 -12.41 -14.72
C ARG A 61 13.11 -11.21 -14.93
N ILE A 62 12.67 -10.54 -13.87
CA ILE A 62 11.62 -9.51 -13.93
C ILE A 62 12.05 -8.23 -13.22
N SER A 63 12.26 -8.25 -11.91
CA SER A 63 12.55 -7.02 -11.15
C SER A 63 13.85 -6.35 -11.59
N LEU A 64 14.96 -7.09 -11.65
CA LEU A 64 16.25 -6.52 -12.07
C LEU A 64 16.24 -6.01 -13.52
N PRO A 65 15.72 -6.75 -14.53
CA PRO A 65 15.58 -6.21 -15.89
C PRO A 65 14.63 -5.03 -16.02
N ALA A 66 13.67 -4.90 -15.11
CA ALA A 66 12.77 -3.75 -15.04
C ALA A 66 13.43 -2.52 -14.38
N GLY A 67 14.52 -2.71 -13.63
CA GLY A 67 15.10 -1.68 -12.76
C GLY A 67 14.24 -1.39 -11.54
N ALA A 68 13.44 -2.37 -11.09
CA ALA A 68 12.44 -2.20 -10.06
C ALA A 68 12.86 -2.85 -8.73
N ASP A 69 12.50 -2.21 -7.62
CA ASP A 69 12.69 -2.76 -6.28
C ASP A 69 11.71 -3.92 -6.02
N LEU A 70 12.18 -4.96 -5.33
CA LEU A 70 11.39 -6.12 -4.97
C LEU A 70 11.01 -6.11 -3.48
N PHE A 71 9.70 -5.97 -3.25
CA PHE A 71 9.06 -6.11 -1.95
C PHE A 71 8.59 -7.54 -1.72
N ILE A 72 8.79 -8.01 -0.50
CA ILE A 72 8.29 -9.32 -0.04
C ILE A 72 7.15 -9.13 0.96
N ASP A 73 5.97 -9.59 0.59
CA ASP A 73 4.84 -9.78 1.50
C ASP A 73 5.10 -11.00 2.40
N SER A 74 4.97 -10.79 3.71
CA SER A 74 5.22 -11.79 4.75
C SER A 74 4.30 -13.00 4.66
N GLY A 75 3.15 -12.85 4.00
CA GLY A 75 2.17 -13.92 3.84
C GLY A 75 1.17 -14.04 5.00
N GLY A 76 1.15 -13.09 5.93
CA GLY A 76 0.17 -13.03 7.04
C GLY A 76 -1.29 -13.10 6.58
N TYR A 77 -1.56 -12.66 5.34
CA TYR A 77 -2.87 -12.80 4.70
C TYR A 77 -3.37 -14.26 4.58
N SER A 78 -2.48 -15.25 4.50
CA SER A 78 -2.86 -16.68 4.54
C SER A 78 -3.68 -17.03 5.78
N PHE A 79 -3.32 -16.45 6.91
CA PHE A 79 -3.97 -16.73 8.18
C PHE A 79 -5.38 -16.11 8.23
N ILE A 80 -5.56 -14.91 7.68
CA ILE A 80 -6.89 -14.29 7.49
C ILE A 80 -7.79 -15.25 6.72
N LYS A 81 -7.29 -15.81 5.61
CA LYS A 81 -8.02 -16.73 4.73
C LYS A 81 -8.16 -18.16 5.28
N GLY A 82 -7.52 -18.47 6.41
CA GLY A 82 -7.54 -19.80 7.00
C GLY A 82 -6.82 -20.86 6.17
N LEU A 83 -5.81 -20.43 5.39
CA LEU A 83 -4.90 -21.30 4.63
C LEU A 83 -3.73 -21.82 5.50
N LEU A 84 -3.58 -21.25 6.69
CA LEU A 84 -2.64 -21.63 7.73
C LEU A 84 -3.43 -21.90 9.02
N ALA A 85 -3.31 -23.10 9.58
CA ALA A 85 -3.97 -23.47 10.84
C ALA A 85 -3.26 -22.83 12.05
N GLU A 86 -4.00 -22.58 13.15
CA GLU A 86 -3.43 -22.03 14.39
C GLU A 86 -2.25 -22.88 14.91
N SER A 87 -2.35 -24.21 14.84
CA SER A 87 -1.30 -25.14 15.28
C SER A 87 0.03 -24.98 14.55
N ASN A 88 0.01 -24.37 13.36
CA ASN A 88 1.18 -24.20 12.52
C ASN A 88 1.78 -22.80 12.61
N LEU A 89 1.21 -21.89 13.42
CA LEU A 89 1.66 -20.50 13.51
C LEU A 89 3.10 -20.36 14.01
N ASP A 90 3.46 -21.05 15.11
CA ASP A 90 4.82 -20.98 15.65
C ASP A 90 5.87 -21.44 14.62
N PHE A 91 5.52 -22.48 13.86
CA PHE A 91 6.37 -23.01 12.81
C PHE A 91 6.44 -22.07 11.60
N ALA A 92 5.32 -21.50 11.16
CA ALA A 92 5.28 -20.51 10.08
C ALA A 92 6.09 -19.25 10.42
N ILE A 93 6.00 -18.77 11.67
CA ILE A 93 6.83 -17.66 12.17
C ILE A 93 8.31 -18.06 12.05
N SER A 94 8.70 -19.24 12.53
CA SER A 94 10.09 -19.72 12.47
C SER A 94 10.63 -19.81 11.03
N LEU A 95 9.81 -20.26 10.07
CA LEU A 95 10.17 -20.30 8.66
C LEU A 95 10.32 -18.90 8.05
N TYR A 96 9.42 -17.97 8.39
CA TYR A 96 9.53 -16.57 7.97
C TYR A 96 10.84 -15.94 8.47
N GLN A 97 11.21 -16.16 9.73
CA GLN A 97 12.46 -15.64 10.30
C GLN A 97 13.70 -16.23 9.63
N SER A 98 13.65 -17.54 9.33
CA SER A 98 14.72 -18.21 8.58
C SER A 98 14.86 -17.60 7.18
N PHE A 99 13.76 -17.28 6.51
CA PHE A 99 13.79 -16.58 5.22
C PHE A 99 14.35 -15.16 5.35
N LEU A 100 13.85 -14.37 6.31
CA LEU A 100 14.31 -13.01 6.59
C LEU A 100 15.83 -12.96 6.70
N GLN A 101 16.41 -13.88 7.48
CA GLN A 101 17.85 -13.93 7.73
C GLN A 101 18.65 -14.53 6.55
N LEU A 102 18.25 -15.68 6.03
CA LEU A 102 19.09 -16.46 5.10
C LEU A 102 18.93 -16.05 3.63
N LYS A 103 17.89 -15.26 3.30
CA LYS A 103 17.57 -14.84 1.93
C LYS A 103 17.54 -13.32 1.77
N SER A 104 18.24 -12.59 2.64
CA SER A 104 18.34 -11.13 2.64
C SER A 104 18.79 -10.51 1.31
N GLU A 105 19.56 -11.24 0.51
CA GLU A 105 20.03 -10.81 -0.82
C GLU A 105 19.00 -10.99 -1.95
N THR A 106 17.90 -11.71 -1.71
CA THR A 106 16.87 -11.97 -2.74
C THR A 106 15.75 -10.93 -2.75
N TYR A 107 15.84 -9.88 -1.94
CA TYR A 107 14.85 -8.81 -1.88
C TYR A 107 15.46 -7.46 -1.52
N ASP A 108 14.77 -6.39 -1.88
CA ASP A 108 15.12 -5.01 -1.52
C ASP A 108 14.40 -4.61 -0.24
N PHE A 109 13.11 -4.97 -0.14
CA PHE A 109 12.30 -4.73 1.06
C PHE A 109 11.47 -5.96 1.45
N ILE A 110 11.17 -6.09 2.74
CA ILE A 110 10.30 -7.13 3.29
C ILE A 110 9.42 -6.56 4.38
N PHE A 111 8.15 -6.96 4.38
CA PHE A 111 7.23 -6.61 5.45
C PHE A 111 7.33 -7.58 6.63
N SER A 112 7.11 -7.08 7.84
CA SER A 112 6.99 -7.90 9.05
C SER A 112 5.88 -8.93 8.91
N LEU A 113 6.04 -10.12 9.52
CA LEU A 113 4.94 -11.07 9.65
C LEU A 113 4.01 -10.67 10.80
N ASP A 114 2.91 -10.01 10.47
CA ASP A 114 1.79 -9.80 11.39
C ASP A 114 0.80 -10.98 11.33
N ILE A 115 0.23 -11.30 12.49
CA ILE A 115 -0.80 -12.34 12.65
C ILE A 115 -2.13 -11.63 12.99
N PRO A 116 -2.93 -11.31 11.97
CA PRO A 116 -4.20 -10.61 12.15
C PRO A 116 -5.29 -11.57 12.68
N TYR A 117 -6.52 -11.06 12.82
CA TYR A 117 -7.69 -11.91 13.04
C TYR A 117 -7.91 -12.91 11.88
N SER A 118 -8.51 -14.06 12.18
CA SER A 118 -8.88 -15.08 11.19
C SER A 118 -10.37 -14.99 10.85
N THR A 119 -10.72 -15.06 9.56
CA THR A 119 -12.15 -15.20 9.20
C THR A 119 -12.66 -16.62 9.38
N LYS A 120 -11.76 -17.62 9.44
CA LYS A 120 -12.07 -19.05 9.53
C LYS A 120 -12.05 -19.56 10.97
N PHE A 121 -11.03 -19.18 11.75
CA PHE A 121 -10.83 -19.68 13.11
C PHE A 121 -11.33 -18.66 14.14
N GLN A 122 -12.63 -18.61 14.40
CA GLN A 122 -13.21 -17.60 15.30
C GLN A 122 -12.68 -17.70 16.74
N GLU A 123 -12.37 -18.91 17.22
CA GLU A 123 -11.73 -19.14 18.52
C GLU A 123 -10.32 -18.55 18.64
N PHE A 124 -9.70 -18.19 17.50
CA PHE A 124 -8.43 -17.47 17.50
C PHE A 124 -8.60 -15.99 17.84
N ASN A 125 -9.76 -15.40 17.52
CA ASN A 125 -10.01 -13.95 17.49
C ASN A 125 -10.20 -13.35 18.90
N THR A 126 -9.31 -13.69 19.83
CA THR A 126 -9.21 -13.13 21.17
C THR A 126 -8.04 -12.17 21.23
N ILE A 127 -8.13 -11.15 22.08
CA ILE A 127 -7.00 -10.22 22.32
C ILE A 127 -5.73 -10.99 22.69
N LYS A 128 -5.86 -11.98 23.59
CA LYS A 128 -4.74 -12.78 24.11
C LYS A 128 -3.99 -13.55 23.01
N LYS A 129 -4.69 -14.22 22.10
CA LYS A 129 -4.05 -15.02 21.05
C LYS A 129 -3.39 -14.14 19.99
N VAL A 130 -4.10 -13.10 19.53
CA VAL A 130 -3.56 -12.12 18.57
C VAL A 130 -2.31 -11.47 19.16
N TYR A 131 -2.36 -10.99 20.40
CA TYR A 131 -1.21 -10.41 21.09
C TYR A 131 -0.05 -11.42 21.20
N LYS A 132 -0.32 -12.65 21.66
CA LYS A 132 0.73 -13.70 21.85
C LYS A 132 1.53 -13.93 20.58
N TYR A 133 0.88 -14.23 19.45
CA TYR A 133 1.59 -14.60 18.24
C TYR A 133 2.30 -13.42 17.58
N ASN A 134 1.72 -12.22 17.66
CA ASN A 134 2.40 -11.01 17.21
C ASN A 134 3.63 -10.69 18.05
N ARG A 135 3.55 -10.85 19.38
CA ARG A 135 4.72 -10.72 20.28
C ARG A 135 5.85 -11.66 19.86
N ILE A 136 5.54 -12.95 19.65
CA ILE A 136 6.53 -13.95 19.21
C ILE A 136 7.16 -13.55 17.88
N SER A 137 6.35 -13.20 16.88
CA SER A 137 6.83 -12.81 15.55
C SER A 137 7.76 -11.59 15.61
N ILE A 138 7.40 -10.58 16.38
CA ILE A 138 8.18 -9.34 16.51
C ILE A 138 9.47 -9.58 17.28
N GLU A 139 9.41 -10.26 18.42
CA GLU A 139 10.61 -10.57 19.21
C GLU A 139 11.65 -11.32 18.38
N GLN A 140 11.21 -12.28 17.57
CA GLN A 140 12.13 -13.01 16.69
C GLN A 140 12.67 -12.12 15.57
N SER A 141 11.83 -11.27 14.96
CA SER A 141 12.27 -10.31 13.94
C SER A 141 13.34 -9.36 14.52
N ILE A 142 13.11 -8.80 15.71
CA ILE A 142 14.09 -7.93 16.40
C ILE A 142 15.41 -8.66 16.66
N ARG A 143 15.39 -9.95 17.03
CA ARG A 143 16.62 -10.73 17.21
C ARG A 143 17.41 -10.84 15.91
N VAL A 144 16.72 -11.08 14.79
CA VAL A 144 17.35 -11.13 13.46
C VAL A 144 17.93 -9.76 13.06
N LEU A 145 17.17 -8.68 13.23
CA LEU A 145 17.61 -7.32 12.94
C LEU A 145 18.81 -6.88 13.79
N LYS A 146 18.88 -7.31 15.05
CA LYS A 146 20.05 -7.07 15.92
C LYS A 146 21.28 -7.84 15.47
N ALA A 147 21.09 -9.07 15.01
CA ALA A 147 22.17 -9.92 14.54
C ALA A 147 22.75 -9.45 13.19
N ASP A 148 21.90 -8.86 12.33
CA ASP A 148 22.30 -8.25 11.07
C ASP A 148 21.67 -6.86 10.89
N PRO A 149 22.35 -5.80 11.35
CA PRO A 149 21.84 -4.43 11.26
C PRO A 149 21.55 -3.96 9.84
N LYS A 150 22.11 -4.58 8.79
CA LYS A 150 21.80 -4.22 7.40
C LYS A 150 20.35 -4.54 7.04
N LEU A 151 19.72 -5.48 7.73
CA LEU A 151 18.31 -5.81 7.52
C LEU A 151 17.36 -4.70 7.99
N VAL A 152 17.80 -3.82 8.89
CA VAL A 152 17.00 -2.64 9.30
C VAL A 152 16.69 -1.75 8.08
N GLU A 153 17.64 -1.66 7.14
CA GLU A 153 17.51 -0.94 5.86
C GLU A 153 16.62 -1.64 4.83
N LYS A 154 16.03 -2.80 5.17
CA LYS A 154 15.14 -3.56 4.29
C LYS A 154 13.78 -3.84 4.91
N PHE A 155 13.62 -3.60 6.21
CA PHE A 155 12.50 -4.12 6.97
C PHE A 155 11.42 -3.05 7.19
N PHE A 156 10.21 -3.36 6.74
CA PHE A 156 9.01 -2.58 6.99
C PHE A 156 8.17 -3.22 8.10
N PHE A 157 7.98 -2.49 9.21
CA PHE A 157 7.10 -2.95 10.28
C PHE A 157 5.64 -2.55 10.06
N ILE A 158 4.73 -3.53 10.04
CA ILE A 158 3.30 -3.31 9.80
C ILE A 158 2.57 -2.92 11.09
N TYR A 159 1.96 -1.74 11.10
CA TYR A 159 0.97 -1.31 12.09
C TYR A 159 -0.44 -1.70 11.64
N HIS A 160 -1.28 -2.17 12.56
CA HIS A 160 -2.74 -2.27 12.35
C HIS A 160 -3.52 -1.35 13.26
N PHE A 161 -4.72 -1.00 12.83
CA PHE A 161 -5.58 -0.06 13.55
C PHE A 161 -7.07 -0.35 13.32
N LYS A 162 -7.39 -1.54 12.80
CA LYS A 162 -8.74 -1.90 12.33
C LYS A 162 -9.80 -1.78 13.44
N THR A 163 -9.41 -2.08 14.67
CA THR A 163 -10.24 -1.92 15.88
C THR A 163 -9.40 -1.31 16.99
N ASP A 164 -10.05 -0.79 18.02
CA ASP A 164 -9.39 -0.29 19.24
C ASP A 164 -8.49 -1.35 19.89
N SER A 165 -8.91 -2.61 19.87
CA SER A 165 -8.18 -3.74 20.42
C SER A 165 -6.91 -4.05 19.60
N HIS A 166 -7.00 -4.05 18.26
CA HIS A 166 -5.81 -4.22 17.43
C HIS A 166 -4.82 -3.06 17.62
N TYR A 167 -5.35 -1.84 17.71
CA TYR A 167 -4.53 -0.65 17.92
C TYR A 167 -3.82 -0.69 19.29
N LYS A 168 -4.52 -1.07 20.36
CA LYS A 168 -3.93 -1.26 21.70
C LYS A 168 -2.85 -2.33 21.73
N ILE A 169 -3.09 -3.49 21.10
CA ILE A 169 -2.07 -4.55 21.00
C ILE A 169 -0.77 -4.00 20.41
N TRP A 170 -0.85 -3.14 19.40
CA TRP A 170 0.35 -2.56 18.80
C TRP A 170 1.00 -1.47 19.62
N GLN A 171 0.23 -0.66 20.34
CA GLN A 171 0.78 0.29 21.31
C GLN A 171 1.54 -0.45 22.43
N ASP A 172 0.92 -1.48 23.00
CA ASP A 172 1.51 -2.28 24.08
C ASP A 172 2.81 -2.95 23.61
N LEU A 173 2.78 -3.63 22.46
CA LEU A 173 3.98 -4.27 21.89
C LEU A 173 5.05 -3.25 21.51
N GLY A 174 4.65 -2.10 20.99
CA GLY A 174 5.53 -0.96 20.65
C GLY A 174 6.38 -0.53 21.84
N GLY A 175 5.73 -0.28 22.99
CA GLY A 175 6.40 0.10 24.24
C GLY A 175 7.22 -1.04 24.84
N GLU A 176 6.62 -2.21 25.04
CA GLU A 176 7.26 -3.35 25.70
C GLU A 176 8.53 -3.84 25.00
N LEU A 177 8.49 -3.92 23.67
CA LEU A 177 9.60 -4.41 22.86
C LEU A 177 10.52 -3.29 22.37
N SER A 178 10.19 -2.03 22.69
CA SER A 178 10.90 -0.83 22.25
C SER A 178 11.13 -0.86 20.73
N ILE A 179 10.07 -1.18 19.97
CA ILE A 179 10.19 -1.53 18.55
C ILE A 179 10.74 -0.34 17.73
N GLY A 180 10.44 0.90 18.16
CA GLY A 180 10.96 2.13 17.55
C GLY A 180 12.49 2.22 17.47
N ASN A 181 13.23 1.48 18.30
CA ASN A 181 14.69 1.43 18.24
C ASN A 181 15.24 0.59 17.08
N TYR A 182 14.38 -0.20 16.42
CA TYR A 182 14.79 -1.14 15.35
C TYR A 182 14.00 -0.94 14.05
N ILE A 183 13.00 -0.06 14.05
CA ILE A 183 12.17 0.23 12.87
C ILE A 183 12.63 1.53 12.23
N LYS A 184 13.25 1.40 11.06
CA LYS A 184 13.45 2.52 10.15
C LYS A 184 12.19 2.77 9.30
N TYR A 185 11.66 1.73 8.65
CA TYR A 185 10.52 1.86 7.72
C TYR A 185 9.22 1.25 8.26
N ARG A 186 8.09 1.89 7.93
CA ARG A 186 6.78 1.54 8.50
C ARG A 186 5.81 1.16 7.40
N ALA A 187 4.92 0.22 7.68
CA ALA A 187 3.82 -0.14 6.81
C ALA A 187 2.50 -0.04 7.58
N ILE A 188 1.42 0.21 6.86
CA ILE A 188 0.08 0.34 7.44
C ILE A 188 -0.82 -0.73 6.83
N GLY A 189 -1.19 -1.71 7.66
CA GLY A 189 -2.04 -2.85 7.31
C GLY A 189 -3.51 -2.67 7.69
N GLY A 190 -4.29 -3.74 7.53
CA GLY A 190 -5.68 -3.80 8.00
C GLY A 190 -6.73 -3.14 7.09
N MET A 191 -6.34 -2.62 5.92
CA MET A 191 -7.26 -1.94 5.00
C MET A 191 -8.07 -2.89 4.11
N VAL A 192 -7.59 -4.12 3.90
CA VAL A 192 -8.31 -5.12 3.10
C VAL A 192 -9.67 -5.42 3.73
N SER A 193 -10.71 -5.36 2.89
CA SER A 193 -12.15 -5.48 3.22
C SER A 193 -12.69 -4.47 4.25
N LEU A 194 -11.85 -3.56 4.77
CA LEU A 194 -12.24 -2.61 5.82
C LEU A 194 -13.38 -1.71 5.35
N LYS A 195 -13.20 -1.08 4.18
CA LYS A 195 -14.16 -0.10 3.67
C LYS A 195 -15.52 -0.69 3.37
N GLU A 196 -15.55 -1.85 2.73
CA GLU A 196 -16.78 -2.56 2.40
C GLU A 196 -17.53 -2.99 3.66
N MET A 197 -16.82 -3.60 4.62
CA MET A 197 -17.44 -4.11 5.85
C MET A 197 -17.88 -3.00 6.82
N ALA A 198 -17.14 -1.89 6.89
CA ALA A 198 -17.46 -0.76 7.76
C ALA A 198 -18.33 0.31 7.09
N GLY A 199 -18.53 0.24 5.77
CA GLY A 199 -19.29 1.25 5.02
C GLY A 199 -18.63 2.64 5.01
N ILE A 200 -17.30 2.70 5.18
CA ILE A 200 -16.59 3.99 5.32
C ILE A 200 -16.17 4.57 3.97
N ASN A 201 -16.30 5.89 3.87
CA ASN A 201 -15.98 6.68 2.67
C ASN A 201 -14.84 7.67 2.92
N ILE A 202 -13.99 7.40 3.91
CA ILE A 202 -12.81 8.18 4.25
C ILE A 202 -11.53 7.33 4.12
N ALA A 203 -10.38 7.98 4.08
CA ALA A 203 -9.08 7.31 4.16
C ALA A 203 -8.85 6.80 5.60
N PRO A 204 -8.82 5.47 5.84
CA PRO A 204 -8.81 4.91 7.19
C PRO A 204 -7.43 5.00 7.86
N PHE A 205 -6.36 5.22 7.11
CA PHE A 205 -4.98 5.18 7.60
C PHE A 205 -4.50 6.52 8.19
N ILE A 206 -5.32 7.57 8.20
CA ILE A 206 -4.90 8.93 8.59
C ILE A 206 -4.30 8.94 10.00
N ALA A 207 -5.01 8.43 11.00
CA ALA A 207 -4.54 8.42 12.39
C ALA A 207 -3.19 7.69 12.53
N THR A 208 -3.10 6.48 11.97
CA THR A 208 -1.89 5.64 12.01
C THR A 208 -0.72 6.27 11.27
N THR A 209 -0.96 7.08 10.23
CA THR A 209 0.10 7.82 9.54
C THR A 209 0.76 8.83 10.47
N PHE A 210 -0.04 9.56 11.26
CA PHE A 210 0.50 10.49 12.27
C PHE A 210 1.16 9.76 13.44
N GLN A 211 0.68 8.57 13.82
CA GLN A 211 1.40 7.71 14.77
C GLN A 211 2.78 7.30 14.21
N CYS A 212 2.86 6.88 12.95
CA CYS A 212 4.12 6.52 12.31
C CYS A 212 5.10 7.71 12.29
N LEU A 213 4.60 8.91 12.02
CA LEU A 213 5.40 10.14 12.06
C LEU A 213 5.92 10.43 13.46
N PHE A 214 5.05 10.37 14.47
CA PHE A 214 5.43 10.57 15.87
C PHE A 214 6.51 9.56 16.30
N ASP A 215 6.30 8.27 16.00
CA ASP A 215 7.25 7.21 16.34
C ASP A 215 8.59 7.41 15.63
N TYR A 216 8.59 7.91 14.39
CA TYR A 216 9.82 8.23 13.65
C TYR A 216 10.61 9.37 14.30
N GLN A 217 9.93 10.47 14.64
CA GLN A 217 10.56 11.64 15.25
C GLN A 217 11.16 11.32 16.63
N ASN A 218 10.61 10.33 17.33
CA ASN A 218 11.09 9.84 18.62
C ASN A 218 12.03 8.61 18.50
N SER A 219 12.38 8.19 17.28
CA SER A 219 13.27 7.06 17.04
C SER A 219 14.73 7.50 16.83
N PRO A 220 15.69 6.56 16.94
CA PRO A 220 17.09 6.82 16.60
C PRO A 220 17.33 7.22 15.14
N PHE A 221 16.37 6.98 14.24
CA PHE A 221 16.44 7.26 12.81
C PHE A 221 15.91 8.65 12.43
N ASN A 222 15.54 9.49 13.41
CA ASN A 222 15.09 10.84 13.13
C ASN A 222 16.18 11.65 12.40
N GLY A 223 15.81 12.27 11.28
CA GLY A 223 16.74 12.95 10.37
C GLY A 223 17.17 12.11 9.17
N GLU A 224 16.91 10.80 9.18
CA GLU A 224 17.05 9.93 8.00
C GLU A 224 15.75 9.90 7.17
N ASP A 225 15.70 9.14 6.09
CA ASP A 225 14.51 9.05 5.25
C ASP A 225 13.28 8.46 5.97
N PHE A 226 12.14 9.11 5.81
CA PHE A 226 10.86 8.69 6.37
C PHE A 226 10.02 7.97 5.32
N ARG A 227 9.81 6.66 5.50
CA ARG A 227 9.04 5.83 4.58
C ARG A 227 7.82 5.22 5.24
N ILE A 228 6.67 5.31 4.54
CA ILE A 228 5.48 4.50 4.84
C ILE A 228 5.03 3.74 3.60
N HIS A 229 4.69 2.47 3.77
CA HIS A 229 3.99 1.69 2.75
C HIS A 229 2.54 1.37 3.18
N PHE A 230 1.55 1.72 2.37
CA PHE A 230 0.14 1.47 2.64
C PHE A 230 -0.33 0.18 1.97
N LEU A 231 -0.74 -0.82 2.77
CA LEU A 231 -1.08 -2.15 2.27
C LEU A 231 -2.52 -2.26 1.74
N GLY A 232 -2.68 -2.56 0.44
CA GLY A 232 -3.97 -2.87 -0.18
C GLY A 232 -4.83 -1.65 -0.54
N ILE A 233 -4.19 -0.58 -1.00
CA ILE A 233 -4.88 0.63 -1.48
C ILE A 233 -5.58 0.35 -2.81
N SER A 234 -6.79 0.90 -2.98
CA SER A 234 -7.64 0.43 -4.07
C SER A 234 -8.68 1.43 -4.58
N VAL A 235 -8.69 2.65 -4.05
CA VAL A 235 -9.64 3.70 -4.44
C VAL A 235 -8.91 5.02 -4.64
N ALA A 236 -9.39 5.80 -5.61
CA ALA A 236 -8.76 7.05 -6.05
C ALA A 236 -8.57 8.06 -4.92
N TYR A 237 -9.57 8.25 -4.06
CA TYR A 237 -9.46 9.22 -2.96
C TYR A 237 -8.44 8.83 -1.89
N ASP A 238 -8.13 7.55 -1.70
CA ASP A 238 -7.05 7.16 -0.77
C ASP A 238 -5.69 7.57 -1.34
N ARG A 239 -5.46 7.33 -2.63
CA ARG A 239 -4.23 7.70 -3.33
C ARG A 239 -4.01 9.21 -3.31
N PHE A 240 -5.08 9.98 -3.53
CA PHE A 240 -5.04 11.43 -3.36
C PHE A 240 -4.62 11.84 -1.95
N ILE A 241 -5.16 11.18 -0.92
CA ILE A 241 -4.81 11.48 0.48
C ILE A 241 -3.38 11.06 0.82
N ILE A 242 -2.87 9.98 0.23
CA ILE A 242 -1.45 9.58 0.36
C ILE A 242 -0.55 10.67 -0.25
N ALA A 243 -0.80 11.11 -1.48
CA ALA A 243 -0.04 12.19 -2.11
C ALA A 243 -0.10 13.50 -1.32
N PHE A 244 -1.26 13.81 -0.73
CA PHE A 244 -1.42 14.98 0.14
C PHE A 244 -0.61 14.85 1.43
N LEU A 245 -0.68 13.69 2.11
CA LEU A 245 0.06 13.42 3.34
C LEU A 245 1.56 13.43 3.10
N GLU A 246 2.05 12.90 1.98
CA GLU A 246 3.47 12.92 1.63
C GLU A 246 4.00 14.34 1.61
N ARG A 247 3.33 15.22 0.84
CA ARG A 247 3.72 16.63 0.77
C ARG A 247 3.57 17.33 2.13
N LEU A 248 2.51 17.07 2.87
CA LEU A 248 2.31 17.66 4.20
C LEU A 248 3.44 17.27 5.16
N ILE A 249 3.82 16.00 5.19
CA ILE A 249 4.89 15.49 6.06
C ILE A 249 6.25 15.98 5.59
N GLN A 250 6.48 16.09 4.28
CA GLN A 250 7.68 16.71 3.73
C GLN A 250 7.84 18.16 4.21
N ARG A 251 6.74 18.91 4.36
CA ARG A 251 6.77 20.26 4.95
C ARG A 251 7.12 20.25 6.44
N TYR A 252 6.68 19.25 7.18
CA TYR A 252 7.00 19.10 8.60
C TYR A 252 8.46 18.73 8.87
N LEU A 253 9.00 17.78 8.10
CA LEU A 253 10.36 17.26 8.30
C LEU A 253 11.43 18.11 7.60
N GLY A 254 11.02 18.99 6.68
CA GLY A 254 11.91 19.87 5.94
C GLY A 254 12.59 19.16 4.76
N PRO A 255 13.26 19.91 3.86
CA PRO A 255 13.76 19.38 2.59
C PRO A 255 14.96 18.42 2.73
N SER A 256 15.60 18.36 3.89
CA SER A 256 16.75 17.49 4.14
C SER A 256 16.36 16.04 4.44
N VAL A 257 15.10 15.80 4.83
CA VAL A 257 14.58 14.47 5.15
C VAL A 257 13.71 14.00 4.00
N PRO A 258 14.14 13.01 3.20
CA PRO A 258 13.31 12.45 2.15
C PRO A 258 12.06 11.81 2.74
N VAL A 259 10.88 12.16 2.24
CA VAL A 259 9.63 11.51 2.56
C VAL A 259 9.17 10.68 1.38
N LEU A 260 8.89 9.40 1.60
CA LEU A 260 8.39 8.49 0.57
C LEU A 260 7.21 7.67 1.08
N LEU A 261 6.04 7.95 0.53
CA LEU A 261 4.81 7.24 0.83
C LEU A 261 4.42 6.38 -0.38
N THR A 262 4.40 5.06 -0.22
CA THR A 262 4.09 4.10 -1.29
C THR A 262 2.88 3.25 -0.93
N TYR A 263 2.29 2.55 -1.89
CA TYR A 263 1.23 1.58 -1.63
C TYR A 263 1.25 0.43 -2.61
N ASP A 264 0.76 -0.73 -2.19
CA ASP A 264 0.49 -1.84 -3.11
C ASP A 264 -0.98 -1.90 -3.51
N THR A 265 -1.21 -2.46 -4.69
CA THR A 265 -2.56 -2.77 -5.13
C THR A 265 -2.59 -3.97 -6.06
N ILE A 266 -3.55 -4.87 -5.81
CA ILE A 266 -3.92 -5.93 -6.76
C ILE A 266 -4.95 -5.46 -7.77
N LYS A 267 -5.60 -4.31 -7.53
CA LYS A 267 -6.74 -3.87 -8.35
C LYS A 267 -6.32 -3.47 -9.75
N PHE A 268 -5.15 -2.86 -9.96
CA PHE A 268 -4.75 -2.42 -11.31
C PHE A 268 -4.63 -3.62 -12.27
N LYS A 269 -3.99 -4.70 -11.82
CA LYS A 269 -3.89 -5.93 -12.59
C LYS A 269 -5.24 -6.61 -12.78
N ARG A 270 -6.11 -6.62 -11.75
CA ARG A 270 -7.47 -7.18 -11.88
C ARG A 270 -8.38 -6.33 -12.77
N ALA A 271 -8.21 -5.02 -12.76
CA ALA A 271 -8.97 -4.08 -13.57
C ALA A 271 -8.72 -4.33 -15.06
N ALA A 272 -7.51 -4.75 -15.45
CA ALA A 272 -7.23 -5.22 -16.81
C ALA A 272 -8.18 -6.37 -17.26
N MET A 273 -8.66 -7.20 -16.33
CA MET A 273 -9.60 -8.31 -16.57
C MET A 273 -11.06 -7.85 -16.78
N TYR A 274 -11.43 -6.65 -16.36
CA TYR A 274 -12.79 -6.10 -16.44
C TYR A 274 -12.88 -4.95 -17.43
N ARG A 275 -14.07 -4.65 -17.98
CA ARG A 275 -14.28 -3.49 -18.87
C ARG A 275 -13.69 -2.23 -18.24
N GLN A 276 -12.81 -1.59 -18.98
CA GLN A 276 -12.30 -0.25 -18.68
C GLN A 276 -13.14 0.70 -19.51
N ASP A 277 -13.66 1.76 -18.89
CA ASP A 277 -14.46 2.76 -19.61
C ASP A 277 -13.57 3.83 -20.24
N TYR A 278 -12.36 4.03 -19.70
CA TYR A 278 -11.36 4.96 -20.21
C TYR A 278 -9.95 4.45 -19.92
N ILE A 279 -8.97 5.00 -20.64
CA ILE A 279 -7.54 4.94 -20.33
C ILE A 279 -7.02 6.37 -20.18
N CYS A 280 -6.41 6.66 -19.04
CA CYS A 280 -5.89 7.99 -18.74
C CYS A 280 -4.45 8.17 -19.23
N GLU A 281 -4.13 9.39 -19.64
CA GLU A 281 -2.79 9.89 -19.94
C GLU A 281 -2.64 11.27 -19.29
N PHE A 282 -1.51 11.53 -18.65
CA PHE A 282 -1.23 12.83 -18.03
C PHE A 282 -0.03 13.47 -18.72
N ASP A 283 -0.22 14.65 -19.29
CA ASP A 283 0.81 15.35 -20.07
C ASP A 283 1.65 16.34 -19.25
N GLY A 284 1.46 16.37 -17.93
CA GLY A 284 2.11 17.30 -17.01
C GLY A 284 1.23 18.50 -16.60
N GLY A 285 0.08 18.71 -17.25
CA GLY A 285 -0.90 19.71 -16.85
C GLY A 285 -2.35 19.21 -16.92
N THR A 286 -2.69 18.41 -17.91
CA THR A 286 -4.05 17.93 -18.17
C THR A 286 -4.12 16.41 -18.17
N LEU A 287 -5.20 15.89 -17.56
CA LEU A 287 -5.50 14.46 -17.55
C LEU A 287 -6.44 14.13 -18.71
N HIS A 288 -5.95 13.46 -19.73
CA HIS A 288 -6.72 13.04 -20.90
C HIS A 288 -7.35 11.67 -20.65
N ALA A 289 -8.66 11.55 -20.87
CA ALA A 289 -9.38 10.28 -20.84
C ALA A 289 -9.63 9.79 -22.27
N HIS A 290 -9.01 8.68 -22.65
CA HIS A 290 -9.17 8.09 -23.97
C HIS A 290 -10.17 6.93 -23.92
N ASP A 291 -10.99 6.80 -24.96
CA ASP A 291 -11.70 5.54 -25.23
C ASP A 291 -10.64 4.44 -25.40
N PRO A 292 -10.74 3.29 -24.71
CA PRO A 292 -9.77 2.21 -24.83
C PRO A 292 -9.53 1.70 -26.26
N LEU A 293 -10.46 1.93 -27.19
CA LEU A 293 -10.29 1.59 -28.61
C LEU A 293 -9.63 2.69 -29.45
N ASN A 294 -9.56 3.92 -28.94
CA ASN A 294 -9.06 5.10 -29.65
C ASN A 294 -7.85 5.73 -28.94
N ILE A 295 -6.97 4.89 -28.41
CA ILE A 295 -5.73 5.34 -27.76
C ILE A 295 -4.68 5.67 -28.84
N PRO A 296 -3.98 6.81 -28.75
CA PRO A 296 -2.91 7.16 -29.68
C PRO A 296 -1.79 6.10 -29.75
N ASP A 297 -1.31 5.79 -30.95
CA ASP A 297 -0.20 4.84 -31.16
C ASP A 297 1.09 5.23 -30.44
N SER A 298 1.35 6.54 -30.32
CA SER A 298 2.47 7.08 -29.55
C SER A 298 2.41 6.63 -28.10
N TYR A 299 1.22 6.61 -27.48
CA TYR A 299 1.05 6.21 -26.10
C TYR A 299 1.29 4.71 -25.90
N TYR A 300 0.80 3.87 -26.83
CA TYR A 300 1.16 2.44 -26.84
C TYR A 300 2.68 2.23 -26.94
N ARG A 301 3.34 2.91 -27.87
CA ARG A 301 4.80 2.77 -28.04
C ARG A 301 5.57 3.24 -26.81
N HIS A 302 5.07 4.26 -26.11
CA HIS A 302 5.63 4.69 -24.84
C HIS A 302 5.52 3.61 -23.76
N ILE A 303 4.30 3.11 -23.50
CA ILE A 303 4.03 2.10 -22.45
C ILE A 303 4.78 0.79 -22.72
N TYR A 304 4.71 0.29 -23.95
CA TYR A 304 5.25 -1.02 -24.32
C TYR A 304 6.67 -0.93 -24.89
N GLN A 305 7.32 0.23 -24.79
CA GLN A 305 8.69 0.49 -25.30
C GLN A 305 8.92 0.05 -26.74
N GLY A 306 7.94 0.32 -27.61
CA GLY A 306 8.01 -0.04 -29.02
C GLY A 306 7.93 -1.56 -29.30
N ASN A 307 7.54 -2.40 -28.35
CA ASN A 307 7.28 -3.82 -28.62
C ASN A 307 5.99 -3.98 -29.43
N GLU A 308 6.11 -3.91 -30.75
CA GLU A 308 4.99 -3.94 -31.70
C GLU A 308 4.17 -5.24 -31.63
N GLU A 309 4.78 -6.38 -31.28
CA GLU A 309 4.05 -7.64 -31.09
C GLU A 309 3.07 -7.54 -29.92
N ILE A 310 3.52 -7.06 -28.76
CA ILE A 310 2.66 -6.91 -27.58
C ILE A 310 1.60 -5.83 -27.83
N ILE A 311 1.97 -4.72 -28.47
CA ILE A 311 1.02 -3.66 -28.84
C ILE A 311 -0.10 -4.22 -29.71
N TYR A 312 0.24 -4.99 -30.74
CA TYR A 312 -0.74 -5.65 -31.60
C TYR A 312 -1.67 -6.58 -30.82
N LEU A 313 -1.12 -7.44 -29.96
CA LEU A 313 -1.91 -8.35 -29.14
C LEU A 313 -2.83 -7.61 -28.16
N THR A 314 -2.35 -6.54 -27.52
CA THR A 314 -3.15 -5.69 -26.63
C THR A 314 -4.33 -5.06 -27.37
N LYS A 315 -4.10 -4.49 -28.56
CA LYS A 315 -5.16 -3.91 -29.40
C LYS A 315 -6.20 -4.96 -29.79
N GLN A 316 -5.76 -6.16 -30.17
CA GLN A 316 -6.70 -7.27 -30.44
C GLN A 316 -7.55 -7.62 -29.22
N ASP A 317 -6.94 -7.71 -28.03
CA ASP A 317 -7.67 -8.03 -26.80
C ASP A 317 -8.67 -6.94 -26.41
N LEU A 318 -8.38 -5.67 -26.69
CA LEU A 318 -9.33 -4.56 -26.52
C LEU A 318 -10.53 -4.67 -27.46
N ILE A 319 -10.31 -4.95 -28.75
CA ILE A 319 -11.39 -5.17 -29.73
C ILE A 319 -12.27 -6.37 -29.31
N ARG A 320 -11.63 -7.47 -28.89
CA ARG A 320 -12.35 -8.66 -28.40
C ARG A 320 -13.22 -8.33 -27.21
N LYS A 321 -12.68 -7.57 -26.24
CA LYS A 321 -13.41 -7.11 -25.05
C LYS A 321 -14.62 -6.24 -25.40
N ALA A 322 -14.45 -5.28 -26.30
CA ALA A 322 -15.54 -4.44 -26.79
C ALA A 322 -16.65 -5.27 -27.45
N SER A 323 -16.29 -6.39 -28.10
CA SER A 323 -17.24 -7.35 -28.67
C SER A 323 -17.80 -8.41 -27.70
N GLY A 324 -17.53 -8.29 -26.39
CA GLY A 324 -17.98 -9.25 -25.37
C GLY A 324 -17.27 -10.62 -25.40
N LYS A 325 -16.15 -10.73 -26.12
CA LYS A 325 -15.38 -11.99 -26.23
C LYS A 325 -14.30 -12.07 -25.14
N LYS A 326 -13.96 -13.30 -24.76
CA LYS A 326 -12.85 -13.58 -23.81
C LYS A 326 -11.50 -13.13 -24.38
N HIS A 327 -10.65 -12.59 -23.51
CA HIS A 327 -9.24 -12.25 -23.78
C HIS A 327 -8.42 -13.46 -24.22
N GLN A 328 -7.38 -13.23 -25.02
CA GLN A 328 -6.34 -14.21 -25.30
C GLN A 328 -5.25 -14.19 -24.22
N ASN A 329 -4.81 -13.01 -23.79
CA ASN A 329 -3.84 -12.87 -22.70
C ASN A 329 -4.06 -11.61 -21.86
N GLN A 330 -4.62 -11.79 -20.67
CA GLN A 330 -4.93 -10.68 -19.74
C GLN A 330 -3.69 -9.90 -19.31
N GLU A 331 -2.52 -10.54 -19.28
CA GLU A 331 -1.26 -9.90 -18.87
C GLU A 331 -0.84 -8.79 -19.84
N ASN A 332 -1.23 -8.88 -21.12
CA ASN A 332 -0.90 -7.87 -22.11
C ASN A 332 -1.59 -6.53 -21.84
N MET A 333 -2.77 -6.55 -21.20
CA MET A 333 -3.51 -5.33 -20.86
C MET A 333 -3.06 -4.68 -19.55
N ALA A 334 -2.38 -5.43 -18.68
CA ALA A 334 -1.97 -4.92 -17.37
C ALA A 334 -1.09 -3.65 -17.45
N PRO A 335 -0.09 -3.54 -18.36
CA PRO A 335 0.70 -2.32 -18.51
C PRO A 335 -0.15 -1.08 -18.79
N LEU A 336 -1.17 -1.21 -19.65
CA LEU A 336 -2.04 -0.11 -20.03
C LEU A 336 -2.87 0.40 -18.85
N THR A 337 -3.45 -0.52 -18.07
CA THR A 337 -4.20 -0.15 -16.86
C THR A 337 -3.30 0.43 -15.79
N ILE A 338 -2.10 -0.11 -15.59
CA ILE A 338 -1.12 0.43 -14.63
C ILE A 338 -0.70 1.85 -15.04
N SER A 339 -0.37 2.07 -16.31
CA SER A 339 -0.03 3.40 -16.84
C SER A 339 -1.16 4.42 -16.62
N SER A 340 -2.40 4.02 -16.92
CA SER A 340 -3.59 4.85 -16.69
C SER A 340 -3.74 5.27 -15.23
N GLU A 341 -3.54 4.34 -14.31
CA GLU A 341 -3.70 4.61 -12.88
C GLU A 341 -2.56 5.49 -12.34
N LEU A 342 -1.33 5.28 -12.82
CA LEU A 342 -0.18 6.15 -12.50
C LEU A 342 -0.36 7.57 -13.03
N ALA A 343 -0.97 7.74 -14.21
CA ALA A 343 -1.30 9.06 -14.74
C ALA A 343 -2.28 9.80 -13.82
N ILE A 344 -3.25 9.09 -13.22
CA ILE A 344 -4.15 9.66 -12.20
C ILE A 344 -3.37 10.07 -10.95
N ASP A 345 -2.41 9.27 -10.49
CA ASP A 345 -1.61 9.58 -9.30
C ASP A 345 -0.71 10.80 -9.53
N GLN A 346 -0.06 10.90 -10.69
CA GLN A 346 0.71 12.08 -11.10
C GLN A 346 -0.17 13.33 -11.21
N PHE A 347 -1.40 13.18 -11.72
CA PHE A 347 -2.37 14.26 -11.76
C PHE A 347 -2.75 14.72 -10.34
N PHE A 348 -2.92 13.81 -9.38
CA PHE A 348 -3.15 14.19 -7.98
C PHE A 348 -2.01 15.02 -7.40
N GLU A 349 -0.75 14.59 -7.60
CA GLU A 349 0.42 15.36 -7.18
C GLU A 349 0.42 16.77 -7.80
N HIS A 350 0.16 16.85 -9.12
CA HIS A 350 0.06 18.12 -9.85
C HIS A 350 -1.01 19.02 -9.24
N VAL A 351 -2.24 18.52 -9.07
CA VAL A 351 -3.36 19.28 -8.51
C VAL A 351 -3.04 19.81 -7.11
N ILE A 352 -2.48 18.96 -6.24
CA ILE A 352 -2.11 19.35 -4.88
C ILE A 352 -1.07 20.48 -4.90
N GLY A 353 -0.10 20.40 -5.80
CA GLY A 353 0.96 21.39 -5.96
C GLY A 353 0.50 22.70 -6.58
N ALA A 354 -0.09 22.64 -7.77
CA ALA A 354 -0.54 23.80 -8.54
C ALA A 354 -1.57 24.63 -7.77
N ASN A 355 -2.34 23.99 -6.87
CA ASN A 355 -3.34 24.67 -6.06
C ASN A 355 -2.86 24.96 -4.62
N GLU A 356 -1.58 24.78 -4.30
CA GLU A 356 -1.00 25.05 -2.97
C GLU A 356 -1.85 24.46 -1.83
N MET A 357 -2.37 23.24 -2.02
CA MET A 357 -3.40 22.71 -1.12
C MET A 357 -2.87 22.47 0.30
N VAL A 358 -1.60 22.05 0.41
CA VAL A 358 -0.90 21.85 1.68
C VAL A 358 -0.65 23.19 2.38
N GLU A 359 -0.15 24.20 1.67
CA GLU A 359 0.09 25.53 2.26
C GLU A 359 -1.22 26.19 2.71
N GLY A 360 -2.28 26.06 1.91
CA GLY A 360 -3.62 26.49 2.31
C GLY A 360 -4.13 25.79 3.57
N MET A 361 -3.78 24.51 3.77
CA MET A 361 -4.09 23.77 4.99
C MET A 361 -3.29 24.33 6.19
N ILE A 362 -1.97 24.45 6.05
CA ILE A 362 -1.08 24.92 7.12
C ILE A 362 -1.43 26.35 7.55
N GLY A 363 -1.74 27.24 6.59
CA GLY A 363 -2.14 28.62 6.84
C GLY A 363 -3.57 28.79 7.38
N SER A 364 -4.36 27.71 7.46
CA SER A 364 -5.72 27.78 7.96
C SER A 364 -5.77 27.99 9.48
N ARG A 365 -6.67 28.88 9.92
CA ARG A 365 -6.84 29.21 11.35
C ARG A 365 -7.65 28.17 12.12
N ASN A 366 -8.58 27.50 11.44
CA ASN A 366 -9.48 26.51 12.05
C ASN A 366 -10.02 25.53 11.01
N LEU A 367 -10.68 24.48 11.52
CA LEU A 367 -11.23 23.39 10.72
C LEU A 367 -12.26 23.87 9.69
N ILE A 368 -13.09 24.85 10.04
CA ILE A 368 -14.12 25.40 9.15
C ILE A 368 -13.46 26.07 7.94
N HIS A 369 -12.43 26.89 8.19
CA HIS A 369 -11.69 27.57 7.15
C HIS A 369 -11.00 26.57 6.20
N SER A 370 -10.26 25.60 6.74
CA SER A 370 -9.59 24.57 5.94
C SER A 370 -10.59 23.76 5.10
N LYS A 371 -11.69 23.32 5.72
CA LYS A 371 -12.76 22.58 5.02
C LYS A 371 -13.39 23.39 3.89
N ASN A 372 -13.59 24.69 4.08
CA ASN A 372 -14.14 25.57 3.04
C ASN A 372 -13.18 25.75 1.85
N ILE A 373 -11.86 25.78 2.10
CA ILE A 373 -10.85 25.78 1.03
C ILE A 373 -11.04 24.55 0.15
N PHE A 374 -11.10 23.35 0.75
CA PHE A 374 -11.24 22.10 -0.02
C PHE A 374 -12.60 21.96 -0.70
N LYS A 375 -13.68 22.37 -0.03
CA LYS A 375 -15.03 22.38 -0.64
C LYS A 375 -15.15 23.27 -1.87
N ARG A 376 -14.33 24.32 -1.98
CA ARG A 376 -14.29 25.17 -3.16
C ARG A 376 -13.35 24.58 -4.22
N LYS A 377 -12.09 24.32 -3.84
CA LYS A 377 -11.03 23.94 -4.78
C LYS A 377 -11.25 22.56 -5.41
N LEU A 378 -11.67 21.56 -4.64
CA LEU A 378 -11.78 20.20 -5.17
C LEU A 378 -12.87 20.05 -6.24
N PRO A 379 -14.11 20.56 -6.07
CA PRO A 379 -15.10 20.53 -7.13
C PRO A 379 -14.72 21.37 -8.35
N GLU A 380 -14.00 22.48 -8.16
CA GLU A 380 -13.51 23.33 -9.25
C GLU A 380 -12.51 22.56 -10.12
N VAL A 381 -11.52 21.92 -9.50
CA VAL A 381 -10.46 21.21 -10.24
C VAL A 381 -10.94 19.87 -10.80
N PHE A 382 -11.66 19.07 -10.00
CA PHE A 382 -12.08 17.73 -10.42
C PHE A 382 -13.41 17.72 -11.19
N GLY A 383 -14.16 18.83 -11.19
CA GLY A 383 -15.46 18.93 -11.85
C GLY A 383 -15.39 18.84 -13.37
N GLU A 384 -14.24 19.11 -13.98
CA GLU A 384 -14.01 18.92 -15.42
C GLU A 384 -13.79 17.44 -15.78
N TYR A 385 -13.52 16.59 -14.79
CA TYR A 385 -13.14 15.19 -14.94
C TYR A 385 -14.20 14.26 -14.34
N ASN A 386 -15.49 14.61 -14.46
CA ASN A 386 -16.60 13.86 -13.83
C ASN A 386 -16.71 12.40 -14.30
N ASP A 387 -16.20 12.08 -15.49
CA ASP A 387 -16.16 10.72 -16.02
C ASP A 387 -15.14 9.84 -15.28
N ILE A 388 -14.12 10.47 -14.68
CA ILE A 388 -13.07 9.81 -13.89
C ILE A 388 -13.39 9.90 -12.40
N PHE A 389 -13.79 11.08 -11.92
CA PHE A 389 -14.01 11.37 -10.51
C PHE A 389 -15.46 11.71 -10.23
N SER A 390 -16.18 10.74 -9.66
CA SER A 390 -17.55 10.97 -9.20
C SER A 390 -17.64 12.06 -8.12
N ARG A 391 -18.81 12.69 -7.99
CA ARG A 391 -19.11 13.60 -6.86
C ARG A 391 -18.87 12.95 -5.50
N GLN A 392 -19.13 11.64 -5.38
CA GLN A 392 -18.89 10.90 -4.14
C GLN A 392 -17.39 10.77 -3.85
N THR A 393 -16.57 10.53 -4.88
CA THR A 393 -15.10 10.52 -4.77
C THR A 393 -14.59 11.86 -4.23
N ILE A 394 -15.05 12.97 -4.80
CA ILE A 394 -14.68 14.33 -4.36
C ILE A 394 -15.11 14.58 -2.91
N LYS A 395 -16.33 14.17 -2.55
CA LYS A 395 -16.83 14.26 -1.17
C LYS A 395 -15.94 13.48 -0.20
N SER A 396 -15.55 12.25 -0.55
CA SER A 396 -14.63 11.41 0.23
C SER A 396 -13.25 12.04 0.42
N MET A 397 -12.71 12.72 -0.60
CA MET A 397 -11.46 13.49 -0.48
C MET A 397 -11.61 14.63 0.53
N ILE A 398 -12.69 15.43 0.44
CA ILE A 398 -12.96 16.54 1.37
C ILE A 398 -13.10 16.05 2.81
N GLU A 399 -13.85 14.98 3.03
CA GLU A 399 -14.05 14.39 4.35
C GLU A 399 -12.72 13.87 4.92
N SER A 400 -11.93 13.16 4.11
CA SER A 400 -10.62 12.67 4.53
C SER A 400 -9.66 13.83 4.87
N LEU A 401 -9.59 14.88 4.05
CA LEU A 401 -8.78 16.08 4.34
C LEU A 401 -9.24 16.80 5.62
N THR A 402 -10.53 16.73 5.95
CA THR A 402 -11.06 17.27 7.22
C THR A 402 -10.46 16.51 8.41
N HIS A 403 -10.28 15.19 8.31
CA HIS A 403 -9.58 14.41 9.34
C HIS A 403 -8.08 14.69 9.35
N VAL A 404 -7.43 14.77 8.17
CA VAL A 404 -6.01 15.17 8.09
C VAL A 404 -5.78 16.51 8.80
N TYR A 405 -6.67 17.49 8.62
CA TYR A 405 -6.57 18.77 9.32
C TYR A 405 -6.66 18.64 10.85
N LYS A 406 -7.53 17.76 11.37
CA LYS A 406 -7.61 17.52 12.82
C LYS A 406 -6.27 17.02 13.37
N PHE A 407 -5.64 16.06 12.68
CA PHE A 407 -4.32 15.55 13.08
C PHE A 407 -3.19 16.56 12.81
N HIS A 408 -3.31 17.43 11.80
CA HIS A 408 -2.42 18.58 11.63
C HIS A 408 -2.48 19.54 12.82
N LEU A 409 -3.67 19.86 13.34
CA LEU A 409 -3.80 20.68 14.55
C LEU A 409 -3.11 20.04 15.75
N TRP A 410 -3.27 18.72 15.93
CA TRP A 410 -2.51 18.00 16.94
C TRP A 410 -1.01 18.16 16.73
N TYR A 411 -0.51 17.94 15.51
CA TYR A 411 0.91 18.04 15.19
C TYR A 411 1.47 19.44 15.47
N ARG A 412 0.70 20.49 15.17
CA ARG A 412 1.09 21.89 15.33
C ARG A 412 1.03 22.39 16.77
N ASP A 413 -0.05 22.06 17.49
CA ASP A 413 -0.40 22.74 18.75
C ASP A 413 -0.10 21.92 20.02
N LEU A 414 -0.12 20.58 19.93
CA LEU A 414 -0.04 19.70 21.10
C LEU A 414 1.19 18.79 21.03
N HIS A 415 1.31 18.07 19.92
CA HIS A 415 2.43 17.20 19.58
C HIS A 415 2.83 16.19 20.68
N ASP A 416 1.85 15.75 21.49
CA ASP A 416 2.08 14.80 22.58
C ASP A 416 1.42 13.43 22.31
N ALA A 417 2.06 12.38 22.82
CA ALA A 417 1.65 10.98 22.60
C ALA A 417 0.24 10.69 23.13
N LYS A 418 -0.12 11.24 24.31
CA LYS A 418 -1.39 10.96 24.97
C LYS A 418 -2.56 11.51 24.15
N THR A 419 -2.46 12.74 23.66
CA THR A 419 -3.52 13.29 22.82
C THR A 419 -3.63 12.56 21.47
N LEU A 420 -2.49 12.18 20.88
CA LEU A 420 -2.50 11.40 19.64
C LEU A 420 -3.22 10.07 19.80
N ASP A 421 -2.95 9.39 20.92
CA ASP A 421 -3.57 8.12 21.26
C ASP A 421 -5.09 8.25 21.41
N GLN A 422 -5.53 9.26 22.15
CA GLN A 422 -6.95 9.56 22.32
C GLN A 422 -7.63 9.86 20.98
N MET A 423 -7.00 10.68 20.13
CA MET A 423 -7.54 11.03 18.81
C MET A 423 -7.58 9.83 17.86
N SER A 424 -6.57 8.96 17.92
CA SER A 424 -6.51 7.73 17.14
C SER A 424 -7.61 6.77 17.55
N LEU A 425 -7.81 6.54 18.85
CA LEU A 425 -8.90 5.73 19.37
C LEU A 425 -10.27 6.31 19.03
N GLU A 426 -10.44 7.63 19.08
CA GLU A 426 -11.68 8.28 18.66
C GLU A 426 -11.96 8.04 17.17
N PHE A 427 -10.97 8.26 16.32
CA PHE A 427 -11.08 8.04 14.88
C PHE A 427 -11.43 6.58 14.55
N ILE A 428 -10.76 5.62 15.20
CA ILE A 428 -11.01 4.19 15.02
C ILE A 428 -12.43 3.83 15.47
N ASN A 429 -12.88 4.32 16.64
CA ASN A 429 -14.17 3.92 17.20
C ASN A 429 -15.37 4.63 16.56
N LYS A 430 -15.21 5.89 16.16
CA LYS A 430 -16.33 6.71 15.64
C LYS A 430 -16.39 6.73 14.12
N ASP A 431 -15.24 6.91 13.47
CA ASP A 431 -15.17 7.17 12.03
C ASP A 431 -14.92 5.88 11.23
N ILE A 432 -14.09 4.96 11.77
CA ILE A 432 -13.91 3.62 11.17
C ILE A 432 -15.04 2.69 11.61
N ASN A 433 -15.26 2.55 12.93
CA ASN A 433 -16.32 1.74 13.53
C ASN A 433 -16.47 0.34 12.91
N PHE A 434 -15.37 -0.40 12.83
CA PHE A 434 -15.37 -1.74 12.24
C PHE A 434 -16.29 -2.69 13.04
N PRO A 435 -17.16 -3.48 12.38
CA PRO A 435 -18.21 -4.23 13.07
C PRO A 435 -17.71 -5.44 13.86
N PHE A 436 -16.51 -5.95 13.56
CA PHE A 436 -15.93 -7.07 14.27
C PHE A 436 -14.99 -6.59 15.36
N ARG A 437 -15.06 -7.22 16.54
CA ARG A 437 -14.16 -6.96 17.66
C ARG A 437 -13.49 -8.27 18.08
N LEU A 438 -12.26 -8.16 18.59
CA LEU A 438 -11.61 -9.28 19.26
C LEU A 438 -12.33 -9.50 20.61
N SER A 439 -12.50 -10.76 20.99
CA SER A 439 -13.10 -11.16 22.26
C SER A 439 -12.13 -11.18 23.44
#